data_AF-A0A6I6ND46-F1
#
_entry.id   AF-A0A6I6ND46-F1
#
_cell.length_a   1.000
_cell.length_b   1.000
_cell.length_c   1.000
_cell.angle_alpha   90.00
_cell.angle_beta   90.00
_cell.angle_gamma   90.00
#
_symmetry.space_group_name_H-M   'P 1'
#
loop_
_entity.id
_entity.type
_entity.pdbx_description
1 polymer ?
#
loop_
_entity_poly.entity_id
_entity_poly.type
_entity_poly.pdbx_seq_one_letter_code
_entity_poly.pdbx_strand_id
1 'polypeptide(L)'
;MRRRPTPILVQDPATTPTAVVEHVRRLCETVLRSNDIDSLADFAADYDPRGARTFACLLYTLDRWESALYWWRFAAGADDPLAAHLLAAHHAAVGISPDARLWRAIARMLGFTRDRHLPQPVRPSTELAEGFARAMPWGPALNTFVKTDHLPRDLATR
;
A
#
# COMPACT_ATOMS: atom_id res chain seq x y z
N MET A 1 -53.52 11.44 -13.10
CA MET A 1 -52.77 10.86 -11.97
C MET A 1 -51.86 9.75 -12.50
N ARG A 2 -50.57 10.02 -12.75
CA ARG A 2 -49.61 8.98 -13.20
C ARG A 2 -48.91 8.42 -11.96
N ARG A 3 -49.11 7.12 -11.65
CA ARG A 3 -48.32 6.42 -10.64
C ARG A 3 -46.89 6.25 -11.15
N ARG A 4 -45.90 6.69 -10.38
CA ARG A 4 -44.48 6.45 -10.64
C ARG A 4 -44.20 4.97 -10.32
N PRO A 5 -43.57 4.18 -11.21
CA PRO A 5 -43.18 2.81 -10.86
C PRO A 5 -42.12 2.87 -9.78
N THR A 6 -42.31 2.14 -8.68
CA THR A 6 -41.28 1.93 -7.67
C THR A 6 -40.14 1.15 -8.32
N PRO A 7 -38.88 1.61 -8.27
CA PRO A 7 -37.77 0.79 -8.73
C PRO A 7 -37.61 -0.35 -7.72
N ILE A 8 -38.06 -1.54 -8.08
CA ILE A 8 -37.73 -2.78 -7.36
C ILE A 8 -36.32 -3.19 -7.83
N LEU A 9 -35.31 -2.40 -7.43
CA LEU A 9 -33.97 -2.96 -7.28
C LEU A 9 -33.98 -3.65 -5.92
N VAL A 10 -34.61 -4.82 -5.85
CA VAL A 10 -34.33 -5.77 -4.76
C VAL A 10 -32.90 -6.21 -5.02
N GLN A 11 -31.95 -5.55 -4.35
CA GLN A 11 -30.60 -6.11 -4.25
C GLN A 11 -30.79 -7.52 -3.72
N ASP A 12 -30.24 -8.50 -4.42
CA ASP A 12 -30.22 -9.87 -3.94
C ASP A 12 -29.69 -9.83 -2.49
N PRO A 13 -30.43 -10.34 -1.49
CA PRO A 13 -29.97 -10.32 -0.10
C PRO A 13 -28.56 -10.93 0.07
N ALA A 14 -28.14 -11.83 -0.83
CA ALA A 14 -26.79 -12.39 -0.89
C ALA A 14 -25.70 -11.38 -1.31
N THR A 15 -26.07 -10.24 -1.89
CA THR A 15 -25.17 -9.19 -2.41
C THR A 15 -25.23 -7.88 -1.62
N THR A 16 -25.97 -7.84 -0.51
CA THR A 16 -25.97 -6.66 0.36
C THR A 16 -24.58 -6.40 0.93
N PRO A 17 -24.17 -5.13 1.15
CA PRO A 17 -22.84 -4.82 1.70
C PRO A 17 -22.52 -5.58 2.99
N THR A 18 -23.51 -5.73 3.88
CA THR A 18 -23.37 -6.51 5.11
C THR A 18 -23.14 -7.99 4.83
N ALA A 19 -23.94 -8.61 3.95
CA ALA A 19 -23.77 -10.03 3.61
C ALA A 19 -22.40 -10.31 2.96
N VAL A 20 -21.92 -9.41 2.10
CA VAL A 20 -20.59 -9.49 1.49
C VAL A 20 -19.50 -9.37 2.56
N VAL A 21 -19.57 -8.40 3.48
CA VAL A 21 -18.59 -8.26 4.56
C VAL A 21 -18.57 -9.49 5.48
N GLU A 22 -19.74 -10.04 5.83
CA GLU A 22 -19.81 -11.27 6.61
C GLU A 22 -19.20 -12.47 5.86
N HIS A 23 -19.39 -12.52 4.53
CA HIS A 23 -18.75 -13.54 3.71
C HIS A 23 -17.22 -13.39 3.70
N VAL A 24 -16.70 -12.17 3.51
CA VAL A 24 -15.25 -11.90 3.60
C VAL A 24 -14.72 -12.31 4.96
N ARG A 25 -15.42 -11.97 6.06
CA ARG A 25 -15.01 -12.38 7.41
C ARG A 25 -14.92 -13.90 7.53
N ARG A 26 -15.91 -14.64 7.04
CA ARG A 26 -15.87 -16.11 7.04
C ARG A 26 -14.68 -16.65 6.26
N LEU A 27 -14.38 -16.09 5.09
CA LEU A 27 -13.20 -16.47 4.31
C LEU A 27 -11.89 -16.18 5.06
N CYS A 28 -11.76 -15.01 5.69
CA CYS A 28 -10.61 -14.69 6.54
C CYS A 28 -10.46 -15.71 7.67
N GLU A 29 -11.55 -16.07 8.35
CA GLU A 29 -11.51 -17.09 9.39
C GLU A 29 -11.12 -18.48 8.86
N THR A 30 -11.52 -18.84 7.64
CA THR A 30 -11.07 -20.08 6.99
C THR A 30 -9.56 -20.07 6.77
N VAL A 31 -8.99 -18.97 6.27
CA VAL A 31 -7.53 -18.82 6.10
C VAL A 31 -6.81 -18.90 7.45
N LEU A 32 -7.32 -18.20 8.47
CA LEU A 32 -6.69 -18.22 9.81
C LEU A 32 -6.77 -19.58 10.51
N ARG A 33 -7.64 -20.49 10.04
CA ARG A 33 -7.77 -21.87 10.54
C ARG A 33 -7.06 -22.89 9.63
N SER A 34 -6.48 -22.47 8.50
CA SER A 34 -5.68 -23.34 7.63
C SER A 34 -4.23 -23.42 8.12
N ASN A 35 -3.42 -24.28 7.50
CA ASN A 35 -1.97 -24.32 7.74
C ASN A 35 -1.26 -23.05 7.25
N ASP A 36 -1.93 -22.17 6.50
CA ASP A 36 -1.35 -20.88 6.08
C ASP A 36 -1.07 -19.97 7.29
N ILE A 37 -1.68 -20.23 8.45
CA ILE A 37 -1.40 -19.49 9.69
C ILE A 37 0.08 -19.57 10.09
N ASP A 38 0.77 -20.67 9.75
CA ASP A 38 2.18 -20.85 10.06
C ASP A 38 3.06 -19.83 9.30
N SER A 39 2.62 -19.39 8.12
CA SER A 39 3.32 -18.36 7.33
C SER A 39 3.33 -16.97 8.00
N LEU A 40 2.48 -16.74 9.01
CA LEU A 40 2.46 -15.46 9.73
C LEU A 40 3.73 -15.26 10.55
N ALA A 41 4.28 -16.33 11.13
CA ALA A 41 5.53 -16.27 11.88
C ALA A 41 6.71 -15.97 10.94
N ASP A 42 6.77 -16.65 9.79
CA ASP A 42 7.79 -16.40 8.77
C ASP A 42 7.70 -14.97 8.24
N PHE A 43 6.49 -14.50 7.93
CA PHE A 43 6.26 -13.12 7.50
C PHE A 43 6.78 -12.11 8.54
N ALA A 44 6.48 -12.33 9.83
CA ALA A 44 6.92 -11.46 10.92
C ALA A 44 8.44 -11.48 11.13
N ALA A 45 9.11 -12.60 10.82
CA ALA A 45 10.56 -12.72 10.95
C ALA A 45 11.30 -12.07 9.76
N ASP A 46 10.74 -12.14 8.55
CA ASP A 46 11.47 -11.85 7.32
C ASP A 46 11.11 -10.51 6.65
N TYR A 47 10.11 -9.76 7.14
CA TYR A 47 9.76 -8.49 6.51
C TYR A 47 10.90 -7.46 6.62
N ASP A 48 11.19 -6.75 5.53
CA ASP A 48 12.16 -5.64 5.51
C ASP A 48 11.43 -4.29 5.38
N PRO A 49 11.25 -3.55 6.49
CA PRO A 49 10.55 -2.26 6.45
C PRO A 49 11.34 -1.20 5.67
N ARG A 50 12.68 -1.29 5.67
CA ARG A 50 13.55 -0.41 4.87
C ARG A 50 13.40 -0.73 3.37
N GLY A 51 13.30 -2.00 3.02
CA GLY A 51 13.02 -2.48 1.66
C GLY A 51 11.68 -1.96 1.16
N ALA A 52 10.62 -2.13 1.95
CA ALA A 52 9.28 -1.62 1.67
C ALA A 52 9.27 -0.09 1.46
N ARG A 53 9.93 0.67 2.34
CA ARG A 53 10.09 2.13 2.19
C ARG A 53 10.83 2.49 0.91
N THR A 54 11.88 1.76 0.56
CA THR A 54 12.68 2.04 -0.64
C THR A 54 11.89 1.75 -1.91
N PHE A 55 11.11 0.66 -1.92
CA PHE A 55 10.18 0.35 -3.01
C PHE A 55 9.09 1.42 -3.14
N ALA A 56 8.54 1.90 -2.01
CA ALA A 56 7.61 3.03 -2.02
C ALA A 56 8.22 4.29 -2.65
N CYS A 57 9.48 4.63 -2.32
CA CYS A 57 10.16 5.76 -2.94
C CYS A 57 10.31 5.59 -4.46
N LEU A 58 10.61 4.37 -4.94
CA LEU A 58 10.64 4.08 -6.37
C LEU A 58 9.27 4.31 -7.03
N LEU A 59 8.21 3.76 -6.44
CA LEU A 59 6.84 3.97 -6.93
C LEU A 59 6.46 5.45 -6.94
N TYR A 60 6.88 6.20 -5.92
CA TYR A 60 6.64 7.64 -5.83
C TYR A 60 7.29 8.40 -6.99
N THR A 61 8.52 8.04 -7.37
CA THR A 61 9.22 8.64 -8.52
C THR A 61 8.63 8.24 -9.88
N LEU A 62 7.81 7.18 -9.91
CA LEU A 62 7.08 6.72 -11.09
C LEU A 62 5.63 7.22 -11.11
N ASP A 63 5.30 8.20 -10.28
CA ASP A 63 3.96 8.76 -10.11
C ASP A 63 2.87 7.76 -9.68
N ARG A 64 3.28 6.62 -9.11
CA ARG A 64 2.37 5.60 -8.54
C ARG A 64 2.04 5.94 -7.09
N TRP A 65 1.53 7.14 -6.84
CA TRP A 65 1.43 7.71 -5.49
C TRP A 65 0.57 6.85 -4.55
N GLU A 66 -0.61 6.39 -4.96
CA GLU A 66 -1.45 5.52 -4.09
C GLU A 66 -0.69 4.27 -3.62
N SER A 67 0.01 3.61 -4.54
CA SER A 67 0.83 2.43 -4.23
C SER A 67 2.05 2.78 -3.35
N ALA A 68 2.69 3.92 -3.60
CA ALA A 68 3.77 4.41 -2.76
C ALA A 68 3.30 4.68 -1.32
N LEU A 69 2.14 5.33 -1.16
CA LEU A 69 1.57 5.64 0.15
C LEU A 69 1.16 4.37 0.89
N TYR A 70 0.66 3.34 0.19
CA TYR A 70 0.42 2.02 0.80
C TYR A 70 1.71 1.45 1.41
N TRP A 71 2.79 1.39 0.63
CA TRP A 71 4.05 0.81 1.09
C TRP A 71 4.73 1.64 2.18
N TRP A 72 4.62 2.97 2.16
CA TRP A 72 5.07 3.77 3.30
C TRP A 72 4.24 3.52 4.56
N ARG A 73 2.92 3.30 4.46
CA ARG A 73 2.10 2.96 5.63
C ARG A 73 2.48 1.60 6.21
N PHE A 74 2.75 0.62 5.36
CA PHE A 74 3.28 -0.68 5.77
C PHE A 74 4.60 -0.53 6.52
N ALA A 75 5.59 0.14 5.92
CA ALA A 75 6.90 0.34 6.53
C ALA A 75 6.82 1.13 7.85
N ALA A 76 5.98 2.17 7.92
CA ALA A 76 5.77 2.95 9.13
C ALA A 76 5.10 2.16 10.26
N GLY A 77 4.15 1.27 9.92
CA GLY A 77 3.55 0.34 10.88
C GLY A 77 4.50 -0.77 11.33
N ALA A 78 5.55 -1.01 10.56
CA ALA A 78 6.67 -1.91 10.84
C ALA A 78 7.90 -1.14 11.38
N ASP A 79 7.65 -0.09 12.17
CA ASP A 79 8.63 0.72 12.89
C ASP A 79 9.68 1.47 12.06
N ASP A 80 9.44 1.75 10.76
CA ASP A 80 10.33 2.63 9.98
C ASP A 80 10.02 4.13 10.21
N PRO A 81 10.90 4.89 10.90
CA PRO A 81 10.62 6.28 11.25
C PRO A 81 10.65 7.22 10.04
N LEU A 82 11.46 6.88 9.01
CA LEU A 82 11.56 7.68 7.79
C LEU A 82 10.31 7.50 6.91
N ALA A 83 9.74 6.30 6.84
CA ALA A 83 8.48 6.06 6.13
C ALA A 83 7.34 6.91 6.71
N ALA A 84 7.22 6.96 8.05
CA ALA A 84 6.27 7.84 8.72
C ALA A 84 6.53 9.33 8.41
N HIS A 85 7.80 9.75 8.36
CA HIS A 85 8.16 11.11 7.98
C HIS A 85 7.79 11.44 6.52
N LEU A 86 8.02 10.52 5.59
CA LEU A 86 7.67 10.67 4.17
C LEU A 86 6.15 10.81 3.97
N LEU A 87 5.34 10.02 4.69
CA LEU A 87 3.89 10.20 4.72
C LEU A 87 3.48 11.58 5.23
N ALA A 88 4.07 12.03 6.33
CA ALA A 88 3.79 13.36 6.87
C ALA A 88 4.13 14.47 5.87
N ALA A 89 5.27 14.35 5.18
CA ALA A 89 5.72 15.31 4.18
C ALA A 89 4.80 15.33 2.95
N HIS A 90 4.44 14.16 2.41
CA HIS A 90 3.51 14.06 1.29
C HIS A 90 2.15 14.69 1.63
N HIS A 91 1.55 14.30 2.76
CA HIS A 91 0.25 14.84 3.17
C HIS A 91 0.28 16.35 3.40
N ALA A 92 1.39 16.89 3.90
CA ALA A 92 1.56 18.34 4.05
C ALA A 92 1.72 19.06 2.70
N ALA A 93 2.32 18.41 1.69
CA ALA A 93 2.49 18.97 0.36
C ALA A 93 1.17 19.01 -0.44
N VAL A 94 0.29 18.03 -0.24
CA VAL A 94 -1.02 17.96 -0.89
C VAL A 94 -2.04 18.90 -0.22
N GLY A 95 -1.82 19.31 1.03
CA GLY A 95 -2.60 20.34 1.70
C GLY A 95 -2.60 20.26 3.23
N ILE A 96 -3.49 21.02 3.88
CA ILE A 96 -3.70 20.91 5.33
C ILE A 96 -4.50 19.63 5.60
N SER A 97 -3.80 18.55 5.90
CA SER A 97 -4.40 17.24 6.20
C SER A 97 -4.21 16.84 7.67
N PRO A 98 -5.25 16.31 8.35
CA PRO A 98 -5.09 15.61 9.63
C PRO A 98 -4.03 14.51 9.58
N ASP A 99 -3.89 13.83 8.43
CA ASP A 99 -2.91 12.78 8.22
C ASP A 99 -1.49 13.31 8.34
N ALA A 100 -1.22 14.54 7.87
CA ALA A 100 0.09 15.16 8.01
C ALA A 100 0.50 15.29 9.49
N ARG A 101 -0.46 15.65 10.37
CA ARG A 101 -0.21 15.75 11.82
C ARG A 101 -0.05 14.38 12.46
N LEU A 102 -0.91 13.42 12.09
CA LEU A 102 -0.86 12.05 12.58
C LEU A 102 0.50 11.41 12.28
N TRP A 103 0.90 11.39 11.01
CA TRP A 103 2.15 10.76 10.60
C TRP A 103 3.38 11.48 11.16
N ARG A 104 3.30 12.81 11.35
CA ARG A 104 4.36 13.55 12.04
C ARG A 104 4.46 13.16 13.52
N ALA A 105 3.35 12.89 14.20
CA ALA A 105 3.35 12.38 15.56
C ALA A 105 3.95 10.97 15.61
N ILE A 106 3.56 10.08 14.70
CA ILE A 106 4.11 8.72 14.58
C ILE A 106 5.62 8.76 14.34
N ALA A 107 6.08 9.55 13.37
CA ALA A 107 7.52 9.70 13.11
C ALA A 107 8.29 10.14 14.36
N ARG A 108 7.74 11.05 15.17
CA ARG A 108 8.35 11.48 16.43
C ARG A 108 8.35 10.37 17.50
N MET A 109 7.26 9.62 17.63
CA MET A 109 7.17 8.50 18.58
C MET A 109 8.20 7.42 18.23
N LEU A 110 8.42 7.17 16.93
CA LEU A 110 9.46 6.28 16.41
C LEU A 110 10.88 6.90 16.48
N GLY A 111 11.04 8.10 17.02
CA GLY A 111 12.34 8.73 17.22
C GLY A 111 12.98 9.28 15.94
N PHE A 112 12.20 9.60 14.91
CA PHE A 112 12.73 10.14 13.65
C PHE A 112 13.53 11.43 13.89
N THR A 113 14.80 11.37 13.49
CA THR A 113 15.68 12.51 13.30
C THR A 113 16.34 12.41 11.93
N ARG A 114 16.52 13.56 11.28
CA ARG A 114 17.13 13.61 9.94
C ARG A 114 18.51 12.98 9.92
N ASP A 115 19.36 13.32 10.89
CA ASP A 115 20.76 12.87 10.94
C ASP A 115 20.90 11.36 11.11
N ARG A 116 19.94 10.70 11.77
CA ARG A 116 19.98 9.25 12.02
C ARG A 116 19.29 8.44 10.92
N HIS A 117 18.25 8.98 10.30
CA HIS A 117 17.34 8.18 9.48
C HIS A 117 17.38 8.51 8.00
N LEU A 118 17.84 9.70 7.60
CA LEU A 118 18.02 9.98 6.17
C LEU A 118 19.26 9.22 5.66
N PRO A 119 19.11 8.39 4.62
CA PRO A 119 20.26 7.71 4.03
C PRO A 119 21.16 8.70 3.31
N GLN A 120 22.48 8.50 3.40
CA GLN A 120 23.43 9.28 2.62
C GLN A 120 23.33 8.89 1.13
N PRO A 121 23.21 9.85 0.21
CA PRO A 121 23.24 9.54 -1.22
C PRO A 121 24.65 9.11 -1.61
N VAL A 122 24.81 7.83 -2.01
CA VAL A 122 26.08 7.27 -2.48
C VAL A 122 26.18 7.30 -4.02
N ARG A 123 25.05 7.39 -4.71
CA ARG A 123 24.97 7.41 -6.19
C ARG A 123 24.69 8.83 -6.70
N PRO A 124 25.31 9.25 -7.81
CA PRO A 124 25.28 10.63 -8.27
C PRO A 124 23.97 11.05 -8.95
N SER A 125 23.13 10.12 -9.44
CA SER A 125 21.83 10.46 -10.03
C SER A 125 20.75 9.41 -9.80
N THR A 126 19.49 9.87 -9.83
CA THR A 126 18.28 9.04 -9.81
C THR A 126 17.82 8.60 -11.19
N GLU A 127 18.47 9.02 -12.29
CA GLU A 127 18.17 8.51 -13.65
C GLU A 127 18.42 6.99 -13.76
N LEU A 128 19.20 6.45 -12.83
CA LEU A 128 19.33 5.02 -12.59
C LEU A 128 18.03 4.37 -12.08
N ALA A 129 17.00 5.07 -11.61
CA ALA A 129 15.78 4.46 -11.07
C ALA A 129 14.97 3.73 -12.16
N GLU A 130 14.83 4.32 -13.36
CA GLU A 130 14.19 3.64 -14.49
C GLU A 130 15.02 2.46 -14.99
N GLY A 131 16.34 2.63 -15.12
CA GLY A 131 17.26 1.57 -15.53
C GLY A 131 17.33 0.44 -14.50
N PHE A 132 17.35 0.77 -13.21
CA PHE A 132 17.38 -0.15 -12.08
C PHE A 132 16.05 -0.89 -11.93
N ALA A 133 14.92 -0.19 -12.07
CA ALA A 133 13.59 -0.81 -12.17
C ALA A 133 13.55 -1.87 -13.29
N ARG A 134 14.12 -1.55 -14.46
CA ARG A 134 14.20 -2.51 -15.58
C ARG A 134 15.21 -3.64 -15.37
N ALA A 135 16.30 -3.39 -14.64
CA ALA A 135 17.37 -4.35 -14.39
C ALA A 135 17.14 -5.26 -13.18
N MET A 136 16.22 -4.89 -12.28
CA MET A 136 15.84 -5.75 -11.16
C MET A 136 15.11 -7.00 -11.68
N PRO A 137 15.46 -8.21 -11.20
CA PRO A 137 14.80 -9.45 -11.59
C PRO A 137 13.44 -9.58 -10.90
N TRP A 138 12.52 -8.66 -11.19
CA TRP A 138 11.15 -8.75 -10.74
C TRP A 138 10.46 -9.93 -11.42
N GLY A 139 9.65 -10.67 -10.66
CA GLY A 139 8.71 -11.61 -11.25
C GLY A 139 7.78 -10.90 -12.25
N PRO A 140 7.23 -11.61 -13.26
CA PRO A 140 6.43 -11.01 -14.33
C PRO A 140 5.27 -10.12 -13.82
N ALA A 141 4.61 -10.55 -12.74
CA ALA A 141 3.50 -9.82 -12.13
C ALA A 141 3.91 -8.47 -11.51
N LEU A 142 5.04 -8.44 -10.80
CA LEU A 142 5.59 -7.20 -10.21
C LEU A 142 6.05 -6.24 -11.30
N ASN A 143 6.62 -6.75 -12.39
CA ASN A 143 7.03 -5.93 -13.53
C ASN A 143 5.81 -5.25 -14.19
N THR A 144 4.71 -5.99 -14.39
CA THR A 144 3.44 -5.42 -14.87
C THR A 144 2.88 -4.40 -13.89
N PHE A 145 2.87 -4.68 -12.59
CA PHE A 145 2.37 -3.74 -11.59
C PHE A 145 3.12 -2.40 -11.61
N VAL A 146 4.46 -2.45 -11.68
CA VAL A 146 5.29 -1.25 -11.74
C VAL A 146 5.06 -0.47 -13.03
N LYS A 147 4.80 -1.16 -14.15
CA LYS A 147 4.67 -0.54 -15.49
C LYS A 147 3.26 -0.11 -15.88
N THR A 148 2.22 -0.69 -15.28
CA THR A 148 0.83 -0.50 -15.71
C THR A 148 0.02 0.20 -14.63
N ASP A 149 -0.59 1.34 -14.95
CA ASP A 149 -1.39 2.17 -14.02
C ASP A 149 -2.71 1.55 -13.58
N HIS A 150 -3.15 0.48 -14.25
CA HIS A 150 -4.48 -0.11 -14.13
C HIS A 150 -4.39 -1.62 -14.34
N LEU A 151 -5.20 -2.40 -13.58
CA LEU A 151 -5.32 -3.84 -13.80
C LEU A 151 -5.86 -4.07 -15.23
N PRO A 152 -5.10 -4.71 -16.13
CA PRO A 152 -5.56 -5.01 -17.48
C PRO A 152 -6.90 -5.75 -17.43
N ARG A 153 -7.90 -5.30 -18.20
CA ARG A 153 -9.27 -5.84 -18.14
C ARG A 153 -9.33 -7.35 -18.41
N ASP A 154 -8.40 -7.86 -19.20
CA ASP A 154 -8.18 -9.25 -19.55
C ASP A 154 -7.76 -10.15 -18.37
N LEU A 155 -7.25 -9.57 -17.28
CA LEU A 155 -6.93 -10.29 -16.05
C LEU A 155 -8.06 -10.29 -15.02
N ALA A 156 -9.06 -9.41 -15.17
CA ALA A 156 -10.20 -9.30 -14.25
C ALA A 156 -11.37 -10.26 -14.60
N THR A 157 -11.28 -10.98 -15.71
CA THR A 157 -12.36 -11.82 -16.26
C THR A 157 -12.00 -13.30 -16.34
N ARG A 158 -11.05 -13.79 -15.53
CA ARG A 158 -10.74 -15.23 -15.44
C ARG A 158 -11.40 -15.88 -14.24
#